data_AF-A0A5C6CFH5-F1
#
_entry.id   AF-A0A5C6CFH5-F1
#
_cell.length_a   1.000
_cell.length_b   1.000
_cell.length_c   1.000
_cell.angle_alpha   90.00
_cell.angle_beta   90.00
_cell.angle_gamma   90.00
#
_symmetry.space_group_name_H-M   'P 1'
#
loop_
_entity.id
_entity.type
_entity.pdbx_description
1 polymer ?
#
loop_
_entity_poly.entity_id
_entity_poly.type
_entity_poly.pdbx_seq_one_letter_code
_entity_poly.pdbx_strand_id
1 'polypeptide(L)'
;MELPAAGDQIEIHYPEFTCVHLYRPRRLKRRQLVITSVRDLLAEPLSAEEFLRRPFLLRSRWLAQAVECHRHRPRQFYLGSSAEFRSPGSLKVGIYEPGAPRPSRVIGRQFEPTLQDRKLLIHALREWLTHDLGEARLMIFSDDLRRVG
;
A
#
# COMPACT_ATOMS: atom_id res chain seq x y z
N MET A 1 6.57 17.14 2.34
CA MET A 1 6.84 16.43 1.08
C MET A 1 5.55 16.48 0.29
N GLU A 2 5.58 17.12 -0.87
CA GLU A 2 4.43 17.19 -1.77
C GLU A 2 4.38 15.92 -2.62
N LEU A 3 3.18 15.39 -2.83
CA LEU A 3 2.97 14.24 -3.70
C LEU A 3 2.80 14.73 -5.15
N PRO A 4 3.27 13.95 -6.12
CA PRO A 4 3.08 14.30 -7.52
C PRO A 4 1.60 14.21 -7.90
N ALA A 5 1.16 15.12 -8.77
CA ALA A 5 -0.17 15.19 -9.33
C ALA A 5 -0.25 14.44 -10.68
N ALA A 6 -1.47 14.27 -11.19
CA ALA A 6 -1.67 13.71 -12.53
C ALA A 6 -1.03 14.62 -13.60
N GLY A 7 -0.29 14.02 -14.52
CA GLY A 7 0.48 14.72 -15.56
C GLY A 7 1.94 14.97 -15.18
N ASP A 8 2.29 14.91 -13.89
CA ASP A 8 3.67 15.14 -13.45
C ASP A 8 4.62 14.09 -14.01
N GLN A 9 5.78 14.56 -14.45
CA GLN A 9 6.92 13.71 -14.78
C GLN A 9 7.86 13.67 -13.60
N ILE A 10 8.07 12.47 -13.04
CA ILE A 10 8.96 12.27 -11.92
C ILE A 10 10.05 11.26 -12.25
N GLU A 11 11.20 11.44 -11.61
CA GLU A 11 12.25 10.42 -11.54
C GLU A 11 12.29 9.83 -10.13
N ILE A 12 12.30 8.51 -10.04
CA ILE A 12 12.40 7.80 -8.75
C ILE A 12 13.43 6.67 -8.80
N HIS A 13 14.07 6.41 -7.67
CA HIS A 13 14.88 5.23 -7.44
C HIS A 13 14.03 4.14 -6.80
N TYR A 14 13.49 3.25 -7.64
CA TYR A 14 12.49 2.27 -7.22
C TYR A 14 13.08 0.86 -7.13
N PRO A 15 12.61 -0.02 -6.22
CA PRO A 15 13.17 -1.36 -6.07
C PRO A 15 13.06 -2.19 -7.34
N GLU A 16 14.11 -2.97 -7.63
CA GLU A 16 14.07 -3.96 -8.71
C GLU A 16 13.02 -5.05 -8.44
N PHE A 17 12.92 -5.45 -7.17
CA PHE A 17 11.95 -6.43 -6.68
C PHE A 17 11.06 -5.79 -5.61
N THR A 18 9.75 -5.85 -5.83
CA THR A 18 8.74 -5.33 -4.90
C THR A 18 8.14 -6.43 -4.05
N CYS A 19 8.74 -7.63 -3.99
CA CYS A 19 8.28 -8.68 -3.09
C CYS A 19 8.97 -8.54 -1.73
N VAL A 20 8.23 -8.57 -0.62
CA VAL A 20 8.77 -8.29 0.72
C VAL A 20 10.00 -9.13 1.09
N HIS A 21 10.09 -10.38 0.64
CA HIS A 21 11.23 -11.27 0.94
C HIS A 21 12.44 -11.06 0.02
N LEU A 22 12.21 -10.50 -1.18
CA LEU A 22 13.26 -10.20 -2.17
C LEU A 22 13.68 -8.73 -2.14
N TYR A 23 12.98 -7.90 -1.37
CA TYR A 23 13.33 -6.50 -1.25
C TYR A 23 14.76 -6.35 -0.72
N ARG A 24 15.54 -5.54 -1.43
CA ARG A 24 16.91 -5.18 -1.07
C ARG A 24 17.03 -3.66 -1.18
N PRO A 25 17.16 -2.93 -0.06
CA PRO A 25 17.12 -1.47 -0.07
C PRO A 25 18.26 -0.81 -0.86
N ARG A 26 19.34 -1.55 -1.13
CA ARG A 26 20.49 -1.09 -1.93
C ARG A 26 20.35 -1.37 -3.43
N ARG A 27 19.33 -2.14 -3.86
CA ARG A 27 19.09 -2.47 -5.29
C ARG A 27 17.90 -1.69 -5.81
N LEU A 28 18.16 -0.43 -6.12
CA LEU A 28 17.18 0.48 -6.70
C LEU A 28 17.54 0.75 -8.16
N LYS A 29 16.52 0.81 -9.01
CA LYS A 29 16.63 1.16 -10.41
C LYS A 29 15.95 2.50 -10.64
N ARG A 30 16.64 3.38 -11.34
CA ARG A 30 16.09 4.67 -11.79
C ARG A 30 14.91 4.43 -12.74
N ARG A 31 13.80 5.13 -12.52
CA ARG A 31 12.60 5.09 -13.35
C ARG A 31 12.09 6.50 -13.60
N GLN A 32 11.73 6.77 -14.85
CA GLN A 32 11.06 8.00 -15.27
C GLN A 32 9.58 7.67 -15.50
N LEU A 33 8.71 8.35 -14.76
CA LEU A 33 7.29 8.05 -14.67
C LEU A 33 6.47 9.29 -15.02
N VAL A 34 5.42 9.10 -15.81
CA VAL A 34 4.32 10.06 -15.95
C VAL A 34 3.20 9.61 -15.03
N ILE A 35 2.86 10.41 -14.02
CA ILE A 35 1.83 10.08 -13.04
C ILE A 35 0.44 10.24 -13.66
N THR A 36 -0.40 9.23 -13.49
CA THR A 36 -1.81 9.26 -13.91
C THR A 36 -2.71 9.53 -12.71
N SER A 37 -2.43 8.90 -11.58
CA SER A 37 -3.16 9.11 -10.32
C SER A 37 -2.32 8.67 -9.13
N VAL A 38 -2.62 9.21 -7.95
CA VAL A 38 -2.05 8.78 -6.68
C VAL A 38 -3.18 8.55 -5.69
N ARG A 39 -3.25 7.33 -5.16
CA ARG A 39 -4.17 6.94 -4.08
C ARG A 39 -3.42 6.97 -2.75
N ASP A 40 -3.93 7.71 -1.77
CA ASP A 40 -3.44 7.68 -0.39
C ASP A 40 -4.15 6.57 0.39
N LEU A 41 -3.43 5.51 0.75
CA LEU A 41 -4.00 4.36 1.44
C LEU A 41 -4.41 4.64 2.89
N LEU A 42 -4.14 5.82 3.44
CA LEU A 42 -4.78 6.27 4.69
C LEU A 42 -6.21 6.76 4.47
N ALA A 43 -6.47 7.45 3.35
CA ALA A 43 -7.79 7.99 3.04
C ALA A 43 -8.65 6.96 2.27
N GLU A 44 -8.01 6.22 1.37
CA GLU A 44 -8.64 5.22 0.51
C GLU A 44 -7.92 3.87 0.71
N PRO A 45 -8.18 3.17 1.82
CA PRO A 45 -7.50 1.93 2.18
C PRO A 45 -7.82 0.81 1.19
N LEU A 46 -6.97 -0.22 1.13
CA LEU A 46 -7.18 -1.39 0.28
C LEU A 46 -8.27 -2.29 0.83
N SER A 47 -9.09 -2.87 -0.03
CA SER A 47 -9.95 -3.98 0.39
C SER A 47 -9.12 -5.24 0.69
N ALA A 48 -9.70 -6.16 1.46
CA ALA A 48 -9.10 -7.48 1.67
C ALA A 48 -8.84 -8.21 0.34
N GLU A 49 -9.76 -8.11 -0.63
CA GLU A 49 -9.59 -8.71 -1.95
C GLU A 49 -8.41 -8.10 -2.72
N GLU A 50 -8.30 -6.76 -2.75
CA GLU A 50 -7.19 -6.06 -3.39
C GLU A 50 -5.84 -6.49 -2.80
N PHE A 51 -5.78 -6.64 -1.47
CA PHE A 51 -4.59 -7.11 -0.79
C PHE A 51 -4.25 -8.56 -1.18
N LEU A 52 -5.22 -9.47 -1.08
CA LEU A 52 -5.05 -10.91 -1.29
C LEU A 52 -4.68 -11.29 -2.73
N ARG A 53 -4.96 -10.44 -3.73
CA ARG A 53 -4.48 -10.65 -5.11
C ARG A 53 -2.94 -10.65 -5.22
N ARG A 54 -2.24 -9.88 -4.38
CA ARG A 54 -0.76 -9.78 -4.39
C ARG A 54 -0.22 -9.54 -2.96
N PRO A 55 -0.35 -10.50 -2.03
CA PRO A 55 -0.19 -10.21 -0.61
C PRO A 55 1.27 -9.94 -0.20
N PHE A 56 2.24 -10.47 -0.95
CA PHE A 56 3.66 -10.28 -0.68
C PHE A 56 4.26 -9.01 -1.31
N LEU A 57 3.44 -8.17 -1.94
CA LEU A 57 3.91 -6.90 -2.46
C LEU A 57 4.34 -5.96 -1.32
N LEU A 58 5.45 -5.27 -1.51
CA LEU A 58 5.96 -4.23 -0.62
C LEU A 58 5.10 -2.99 -0.81
N ARG A 59 4.06 -2.91 0.02
CA ARG A 59 3.11 -1.80 0.07
C ARG A 59 3.63 -0.70 0.99
N SER A 60 3.23 0.51 0.68
CA SER A 60 3.45 1.74 1.45
C SER A 60 2.26 2.67 1.23
N ARG A 61 2.23 3.83 1.90
CA ARG A 61 1.08 4.73 1.91
C ARG A 61 0.56 5.17 0.54
N TRP A 62 1.45 5.48 -0.39
CA TRP A 62 1.04 6.13 -1.66
C TRP A 62 1.13 5.16 -2.82
N LEU A 63 -0.02 4.79 -3.37
CA LEU A 63 -0.14 3.93 -4.55
C LEU A 63 -0.37 4.79 -5.78
N ALA A 64 0.67 4.97 -6.59
CA ALA A 64 0.61 5.67 -7.86
C ALA A 64 0.25 4.73 -9.00
N GLN A 65 -0.64 5.16 -9.90
CA GLN A 65 -0.72 4.65 -11.25
C GLN A 65 0.11 5.55 -12.16
N ALA A 66 1.03 4.96 -12.92
CA ALA A 66 1.92 5.71 -13.79
C ALA A 66 2.32 4.92 -15.03
N VAL A 67 2.75 5.65 -16.05
CA VAL A 67 3.33 5.10 -17.28
C VAL A 67 4.84 5.38 -17.24
N GLU A 68 5.68 4.35 -17.46
CA GLU A 68 7.11 4.58 -17.62
C GLU A 68 7.36 5.23 -18.99
N CYS A 69 8.19 6.26 -19.11
CA CYS A 69 8.37 7.01 -20.37
C CYS A 69 8.74 6.13 -21.58
N HIS A 70 9.40 5.00 -21.35
CA HIS A 70 9.79 4.04 -22.39
C HIS A 70 8.83 2.85 -22.54
N ARG A 71 7.70 2.83 -21.82
CA ARG A 71 6.74 1.73 -21.82
C ARG A 71 5.32 2.28 -21.86
N HIS A 72 4.54 1.93 -22.88
CA HIS A 72 3.18 2.43 -23.06
C HIS A 72 2.10 1.77 -22.16
N ARG A 73 2.47 0.96 -21.16
CA ARG A 73 1.51 0.26 -20.31
C ARG A 73 1.47 0.88 -18.91
N PRO A 74 0.28 1.29 -18.41
CA PRO A 74 0.12 1.72 -17.03
C PRO A 74 0.53 0.63 -16.03
N ARG A 75 1.20 1.05 -14.96
CA ARG A 75 1.63 0.19 -13.86
C ARG A 75 1.39 0.87 -12.52
N GLN A 76 1.31 0.05 -11.48
CA GLN A 76 1.20 0.51 -10.11
C GLN A 76 2.59 0.60 -9.45
N PHE A 77 2.83 1.69 -8.74
CA PHE A 77 4.03 1.96 -7.97
C PHE A 77 3.65 2.38 -6.55
N TYR A 78 4.22 1.72 -5.55
CA TYR A 78 4.08 2.13 -4.16
C TYR A 78 5.18 3.14 -3.86
N LEU A 79 4.92 4.44 -4.04
CA LEU A 79 5.95 5.48 -4.02
C LEU A 79 6.79 5.45 -2.74
N GLY A 80 6.20 5.09 -1.60
CA GLY A 80 6.91 4.91 -0.34
C GLY A 80 8.04 3.89 -0.32
N SER A 81 8.09 3.01 -1.34
CA SER A 81 9.16 2.04 -1.54
C SER A 81 10.36 2.62 -2.31
N SER A 82 10.25 3.84 -2.83
CA SER A 82 11.34 4.58 -3.47
C SER A 82 12.28 5.25 -2.46
N ALA A 83 13.42 5.76 -2.93
CA ALA A 83 14.32 6.54 -2.08
C ALA A 83 13.73 7.91 -1.72
N GLU A 84 13.06 8.55 -2.67
CA GLU A 84 12.60 9.94 -2.62
C GLU A 84 11.39 10.11 -1.70
N PHE A 85 10.47 9.15 -1.74
CA PHE A 85 9.22 9.21 -1.01
C PHE A 85 9.18 8.24 0.16
N ARG A 86 10.33 7.81 0.69
CA ARG A 86 10.41 6.70 1.65
C ARG A 86 9.38 6.84 2.79
N SER A 87 8.54 5.84 2.96
CA SER A 87 7.57 5.75 4.06
C SER A 87 7.50 4.34 4.65
N PRO A 88 7.00 4.19 5.89
CA PRO A 88 6.83 2.87 6.50
C PRO A 88 6.01 1.92 5.62
N GLY A 89 6.43 0.66 5.55
CA GLY A 89 5.71 -0.42 4.86
C GLY A 89 4.80 -1.24 5.78
N SER A 90 4.57 -0.74 7.00
CA SER A 90 3.70 -1.36 8.00
C SER A 90 2.23 -1.20 7.61
N LEU A 91 1.44 -2.23 7.87
CA LEU A 91 0.02 -2.28 7.55
C LEU A 91 -0.81 -2.51 8.82
N LYS A 92 -2.00 -1.93 8.86
CA LYS A 92 -3.04 -2.20 9.85
C LYS A 92 -4.34 -2.60 9.15
N VAL A 93 -5.22 -3.25 9.90
CA VAL A 93 -6.54 -3.65 9.43
C VAL A 93 -7.58 -2.92 10.26
N GLY A 94 -8.61 -2.40 9.60
CA GLY A 94 -9.73 -1.76 10.25
C GLY A 94 -11.06 -2.19 9.66
N ILE A 95 -12.09 -2.10 10.47
CA ILE A 95 -13.48 -2.22 10.08
C ILE A 95 -13.97 -0.83 9.72
N TYR A 96 -14.58 -0.69 8.55
CA TYR A 96 -15.13 0.56 8.04
C TYR A 96 -16.62 0.39 7.82
N GLU A 97 -17.42 1.24 8.46
CA GLU A 97 -18.84 1.36 8.15
C GLU A 97 -19.03 1.94 6.74
N PRO A 98 -20.19 1.70 6.09
CA PRO A 98 -20.51 2.29 4.79
C PRO A 98 -20.30 3.82 4.77
N GLY A 99 -19.47 4.30 3.86
CA GLY A 99 -19.17 5.73 3.69
C GLY A 99 -18.25 6.35 4.76
N ALA A 100 -17.78 5.59 5.74
CA ALA A 100 -16.90 6.12 6.78
C ALA A 100 -15.50 6.44 6.22
N PRO A 101 -14.97 7.66 6.46
CA PRO A 101 -13.63 8.04 5.99
C PRO A 101 -12.49 7.49 6.85
N ARG A 102 -12.82 6.82 7.96
CA ARG A 102 -11.88 6.30 8.97
C ARG A 102 -12.41 4.96 9.51
N PRO A 103 -11.54 4.09 10.04
CA PRO A 103 -12.00 2.84 10.61
C PRO A 103 -12.83 3.12 11.88
N SER A 104 -13.99 2.48 12.01
CA SER A 104 -14.75 2.46 13.26
C SER A 104 -14.00 1.68 14.35
N ARG A 105 -13.23 0.68 13.92
CA ARG A 105 -12.38 -0.13 14.80
C ARG A 105 -11.13 -0.61 14.07
N VAL A 106 -9.97 -0.47 14.70
CA VAL A 106 -8.74 -1.14 14.28
C VAL A 106 -8.71 -2.53 14.92
N ILE A 107 -8.40 -3.56 14.13
CA ILE A 107 -8.38 -4.95 14.59
C ILE A 107 -7.01 -5.59 14.40
N GLY A 108 -6.65 -6.46 15.35
CA GLY A 108 -5.35 -7.10 15.39
C GLY A 108 -4.20 -6.14 15.68
N ARG A 109 -2.98 -6.61 15.38
CA ARG A 109 -1.75 -5.84 15.55
C ARG A 109 -1.31 -5.15 14.26
N GLN A 110 -0.27 -4.34 14.36
CA GLN A 110 0.49 -3.87 13.19
C GLN A 110 1.26 -5.02 12.52
N PHE A 111 1.26 -5.03 11.19
CA PHE A 111 1.93 -6.01 10.35
C PHE A 111 3.09 -5.38 9.57
N GLU A 112 4.31 -5.71 9.98
CA GLU A 112 5.54 -5.21 9.38
C GLU A 112 5.75 -5.73 7.95
N PRO A 113 6.57 -5.07 7.11
CA PRO A 113 6.87 -5.51 5.75
C PRO A 113 7.80 -6.74 5.69
N THR A 114 7.49 -7.78 6.46
CA THR A 114 8.24 -9.04 6.52
C THR A 114 7.42 -10.19 5.92
N LEU A 115 8.11 -11.25 5.47
CA LEU A 115 7.44 -12.45 4.94
C LEU A 115 6.49 -13.08 5.97
N GLN A 116 6.93 -13.15 7.23
CA GLN A 116 6.16 -13.74 8.32
C GLN A 116 4.88 -12.95 8.59
N ASP A 117 4.98 -11.61 8.69
CA ASP A 117 3.81 -10.77 8.94
C ASP A 117 2.85 -10.74 7.76
N ARG A 118 3.32 -10.84 6.52
CA ARG A 118 2.42 -11.02 5.36
C ARG A 118 1.68 -12.36 5.42
N LYS A 119 2.33 -13.46 5.84
CA LYS A 119 1.65 -14.75 6.04
C LYS A 119 0.59 -14.67 7.14
N LEU A 120 0.93 -14.04 8.26
CA LEU A 120 -0.01 -13.85 9.37
C LEU A 120 -1.20 -12.98 8.97
N LEU A 121 -0.96 -11.88 8.25
CA LEU A 121 -2.03 -11.02 7.74
C LEU A 121 -2.96 -11.76 6.77
N ILE A 122 -2.42 -12.59 5.87
CA ILE A 122 -3.25 -13.42 4.99
C ILE A 122 -4.15 -14.35 5.80
N HIS A 123 -3.59 -15.01 6.83
CA HIS A 123 -4.34 -15.93 7.68
C HIS A 123 -5.45 -15.21 8.45
N ALA A 124 -5.10 -14.11 9.12
CA ALA A 124 -6.05 -13.29 9.87
C ALA A 124 -7.17 -12.74 8.97
N LEU A 125 -6.85 -12.24 7.77
CA LEU A 125 -7.88 -11.77 6.84
C LEU A 125 -8.81 -12.90 6.40
N ARG A 126 -8.29 -14.09 6.12
CA ARG A 126 -9.12 -15.24 5.74
C ARG A 126 -10.04 -15.67 6.86
N GLU A 127 -9.56 -15.64 8.10
CA GLU A 127 -10.37 -15.93 9.28
C GLU A 127 -11.46 -14.85 9.47
N TRP A 128 -11.08 -13.57 9.51
CA TRP A 128 -12.00 -12.47 9.75
C TRP A 128 -13.06 -12.31 8.64
N LEU A 129 -12.73 -12.65 7.39
CA LEU A 129 -13.69 -12.66 6.29
C LEU A 129 -14.77 -13.74 6.42
N THR A 130 -14.65 -14.69 7.35
CA THR A 130 -15.71 -15.67 7.63
C THR A 130 -16.78 -15.12 8.58
N HIS A 131 -16.51 -14.01 9.27
CA HIS A 131 -17.47 -13.37 10.16
C HIS A 131 -18.44 -12.49 9.36
N ASP A 132 -19.71 -12.49 9.78
CA ASP A 132 -20.68 -11.54 9.29
C ASP A 132 -20.38 -10.16 9.88
N LEU A 133 -20.08 -9.19 9.02
CA LEU A 133 -19.81 -7.79 9.37
C LEU A 133 -20.98 -6.88 9.00
N GLY A 134 -22.12 -7.44 8.59
CA GLY A 134 -23.22 -6.69 7.99
C GLY A 134 -22.75 -5.93 6.76
N GLU A 135 -22.97 -4.60 6.75
CA GLU A 135 -22.54 -3.73 5.66
C GLU A 135 -21.09 -3.22 5.80
N ALA A 136 -20.47 -3.45 6.96
CA ALA A 136 -19.12 -3.00 7.23
C ALA A 136 -18.08 -3.81 6.45
N ARG A 137 -16.91 -3.21 6.22
CA ARG A 137 -15.85 -3.78 5.38
C ARG A 137 -14.52 -3.86 6.11
N LEU A 138 -13.80 -4.96 5.88
CA LEU A 138 -12.40 -5.12 6.26
C LEU A 138 -11.49 -4.44 5.25
N MET A 139 -10.79 -3.42 5.72
CA MET A 139 -9.88 -2.63 4.89
C MET A 139 -8.48 -2.60 5.51
N ILE A 140 -7.46 -2.57 4.64
CA ILE A 140 -6.04 -2.58 4.97
C ILE A 140 -5.46 -1.22 4.61
N PHE A 141 -4.89 -0.55 5.59
CA PHE A 141 -4.28 0.77 5.43
C PHE A 141 -2.82 0.76 5.86
N SER A 142 -2.06 1.71 5.32
CA SER A 142 -0.68 1.96 5.76
C SER A 142 -0.70 2.58 7.15
N ASP A 143 0.13 2.12 8.08
CA ASP A 143 0.25 2.80 9.36
C ASP A 143 1.34 3.88 9.27
N ASP A 144 0.91 5.13 9.07
CA ASP A 144 1.81 6.27 9.19
C ASP A 144 1.63 6.81 10.61
N LEU A 145 2.58 6.49 11.50
CA LEU A 145 2.62 6.90 12.92
C LEU A 145 2.68 8.44 13.13
N ARG A 146 2.29 9.25 12.14
CA ARG A 146 2.25 10.71 12.19
C ARG A 146 0.86 11.31 12.44
N ARG A 147 -0.21 10.52 12.56
CA ARG A 147 -1.56 11.03 12.93
C ARG A 147 -2.36 10.05 13.79
N VAL A 148 -1.92 9.82 15.02
CA VAL A 148 -2.84 9.62 16.14
C VAL A 148 -2.34 10.54 17.25
N GLY A 149 -2.80 11.78 17.19
CA GLY A 149 -2.63 12.85 18.17
C GLY A 149 -3.88 13.69 18.13
#